data_AF-A0A940VAP3-F1
#
_entry.id   AF-A0A940VAP3-F1
#
_cell.length_a   1.000
_cell.length_b   1.000
_cell.length_c   1.000
_cell.angle_alpha   90.00
_cell.angle_beta   90.00
_cell.angle_gamma   90.00
#
_symmetry.space_group_name_H-M   'P 1'
#
loop_
_entity.id
_entity.type
_entity.pdbx_description
1 polymer ?
#
loop_
_entity_poly.entity_id
_entity_poly.type
_entity_poly.pdbx_seq_one_letter_code
_entity_poly.pdbx_strand_id
1 'polypeptide(L)'
;MVNLYPFRETIAKPGVSFEEAIENIDVGGPTMVRAAAKNHGRVTVLVNPDSYEEVISVIREMGNVPAGMRKRLAAEAFAHTAEYDRLIAGY
;
A
#
# COMPACT_ATOMS: atom_id res chain seq x y z
N MET A 1 -8.10 1.56 -4.67
CA MET A 1 -6.66 1.82 -4.80
C MET A 1 -6.30 2.82 -3.71
N VAL A 2 -5.32 2.50 -2.88
CA VAL A 2 -4.83 3.41 -1.84
C VAL A 2 -3.32 3.38 -1.93
N ASN A 3 -2.71 4.50 -2.26
CA ASN A 3 -1.27 4.70 -2.16
C ASN A 3 -1.03 5.61 -0.96
N LEU A 4 -0.08 5.23 -0.11
CA LEU A 4 0.25 6.00 1.08
C LEU A 4 0.80 7.37 0.70
N TYR A 5 0.53 8.39 1.51
CA TYR A 5 1.20 9.68 1.39
C TYR A 5 2.72 9.45 1.41
N PRO A 6 3.50 10.13 0.56
CA PRO A 6 4.89 9.74 0.36
C PRO A 6 5.77 10.30 1.48
N PHE A 7 5.62 9.78 2.70
CA PHE A 7 6.47 10.08 3.85
C PHE A 7 7.96 9.93 3.46
N ARG A 8 8.29 8.89 2.68
CA ARG A 8 9.61 8.70 2.08
C ARG A 8 10.08 9.92 1.25
N GLU A 9 9.22 10.47 0.40
CA GLU A 9 9.57 11.64 -0.42
C GLU A 9 9.65 12.90 0.43
N THR A 10 8.80 13.03 1.46
CA THR A 10 8.84 14.16 2.41
C THR A 10 10.18 14.16 3.16
N ILE A 11 10.57 13.08 3.82
CA ILE A 11 11.83 13.03 4.60
C ILE A 11 13.09 13.06 3.71
N ALA A 12 12.96 12.80 2.40
CA ALA A 12 14.07 12.90 1.46
C ALA A 12 14.38 14.35 1.04
N LYS A 13 13.48 15.31 1.31
CA LYS A 13 13.71 16.73 1.00
C LYS A 13 14.75 17.31 1.96
N PRO A 14 15.74 18.07 1.45
CA PRO A 14 16.72 18.73 2.30
C PRO A 14 16.03 19.76 3.21
N GLY A 15 16.33 19.72 4.51
CA GLY A 15 15.86 20.71 5.47
C GLY A 15 14.43 20.52 6.00
N VAL A 16 13.80 19.36 5.78
CA VAL A 16 12.51 19.03 6.41
C VAL A 16 12.65 19.07 7.93
N SER A 17 11.76 19.79 8.60
CA SER A 17 11.70 19.81 10.06
C SER A 17 11.07 18.53 10.60
N PHE A 18 11.35 18.23 11.87
CA PHE A 18 10.72 17.10 12.55
C PHE A 18 9.19 17.25 12.58
N GLU A 19 8.69 18.46 12.83
CA GLU A 19 7.26 18.77 12.83
C GLU A 19 6.63 18.53 11.45
N GLU A 20 7.29 18.95 10.37
CA GLU A 20 6.81 18.69 9.01
C GLU A 20 6.79 17.19 8.71
N ALA A 21 7.78 16.42 9.18
CA ALA A 21 7.79 14.98 9.03
C ALA A 21 6.62 14.32 9.78
N ILE A 22 6.34 14.71 11.03
CA ILE A 22 5.23 14.18 11.84
C ILE A 22 3.87 14.44 11.18
N GLU A 23 3.63 15.65 10.67
CA GLU A 23 2.37 16.00 10.00
C GLU A 23 2.14 15.21 8.69
N ASN A 24 3.20 14.65 8.11
CA ASN A 24 3.12 13.84 6.89
C ASN A 24 2.97 12.33 7.18
N ILE A 25 2.82 11.91 8.44
CA ILE A 25 2.51 10.52 8.78
C ILE A 25 1.03 10.23 8.47
N ASP A 26 0.81 9.32 7.54
CA ASP A 26 -0.51 8.86 7.10
C ASP A 26 -1.03 7.77 8.06
N VAL A 27 -2.17 8.05 8.69
CA VAL A 27 -2.89 7.09 9.53
C VAL A 27 -3.95 6.34 8.73
N GLY A 28 -4.62 7.02 7.81
CA GLY A 28 -5.77 6.50 7.07
C GLY A 28 -5.36 5.48 6.02
N GLY A 29 -4.31 5.79 5.26
CA GLY A 29 -3.75 4.94 4.21
C GLY A 29 -3.40 3.54 4.74
N PRO A 30 -2.51 3.40 5.74
CA PRO A 30 -2.14 2.09 6.27
C PRO A 30 -3.34 1.35 6.87
N THR A 31 -4.29 2.08 7.50
CA THR A 31 -5.52 1.48 8.02
C THR A 31 -6.36 0.84 6.91
N MET A 32 -6.64 1.56 5.82
CA MET A 32 -7.41 1.04 4.69
C MET A 32 -6.70 -0.11 3.98
N VAL A 33 -5.38 0.02 3.77
CA VAL A 33 -4.56 -1.02 3.11
C VAL A 33 -4.57 -2.30 3.93
N ARG A 34 -4.33 -2.22 5.25
CA ARG A 34 -4.35 -3.40 6.14
C ARG A 34 -5.75 -4.02 6.25
N ALA A 35 -6.80 -3.21 6.29
CA ALA A 35 -8.18 -3.72 6.31
C ALA A 35 -8.52 -4.49 5.03
N ALA A 36 -8.17 -3.94 3.86
CA ALA A 36 -8.37 -4.59 2.57
C ALA A 36 -7.54 -5.88 2.44
N ALA A 37 -6.26 -5.84 2.83
CA ALA A 37 -5.36 -7.00 2.82
C ALA A 37 -5.87 -8.11 3.75
N LYS A 38 -6.32 -7.79 4.97
CA LYS A 38 -6.95 -8.75 5.89
C LYS A 38 -8.15 -9.44 5.24
N ASN A 39 -8.94 -8.70 4.47
CA ASN A 39 -10.16 -9.20 3.84
C ASN A 39 -9.94 -9.69 2.39
N HIS A 40 -8.75 -10.17 2.05
CA HIS A 40 -8.40 -10.65 0.70
C HIS A 40 -9.27 -11.82 0.20
N GLY A 41 -10.03 -12.46 1.09
CA GLY A 41 -11.07 -13.41 0.70
C GLY A 41 -12.14 -12.80 -0.20
N ARG A 42 -12.42 -11.49 -0.07
CA ARG A 42 -13.46 -10.77 -0.82
C ARG A 42 -12.97 -9.49 -1.50
N VAL A 43 -11.85 -8.92 -1.07
CA VAL A 43 -11.32 -7.64 -1.56
C VAL A 43 -10.01 -7.86 -2.31
N THR A 44 -9.82 -7.17 -3.43
CA THR A 44 -8.52 -7.07 -4.10
C THR A 44 -7.88 -5.74 -3.69
N VAL A 45 -6.74 -5.80 -3.01
CA VAL A 45 -5.93 -4.63 -2.63
C VAL A 45 -4.77 -4.50 -3.61
N LEU A 46 -4.42 -3.27 -4.00
CA LEU A 46 -3.29 -2.96 -4.86
C LEU A 46 -2.57 -1.75 -4.24
N VAL A 47 -1.26 -1.90 -4.03
CA VAL A 47 -0.37 -0.86 -3.47
C VAL A 47 0.78 -0.51 -4.41
N ASN A 48 0.92 -1.26 -5.52
CA ASN A 48 1.96 -1.10 -6.51
C ASN A 48 1.33 -0.91 -7.90
N PRO A 49 1.57 0.23 -8.58
CA PRO A 49 1.10 0.49 -9.94
C PRO A 49 1.49 -0.58 -10.96
N ASP A 50 2.63 -1.24 -10.80
CA ASP A 50 3.11 -2.26 -11.74
C ASP A 50 2.19 -3.50 -11.78
N SER A 51 1.38 -3.71 -10.74
CA SER A 51 0.40 -4.81 -10.69
C SER A 51 -0.89 -4.51 -11.46
N TYR A 52 -1.10 -3.29 -11.97
CA TYR A 52 -2.39 -2.91 -12.57
C TYR A 52 -2.68 -3.65 -13.86
N GLU A 53 -1.68 -3.76 -14.75
CA GLU A 53 -1.88 -4.39 -16.06
C GLU A 53 -2.23 -5.88 -15.91
N GLU A 54 -1.50 -6.61 -15.06
CA GLU A 54 -1.76 -8.01 -14.74
C GLU A 54 -3.18 -8.20 -14.18
N VAL A 55 -3.59 -7.39 -13.19
CA VAL A 55 -4.91 -7.51 -12.56
C VAL A 55 -6.04 -7.14 -13.53
N ILE A 56 -5.85 -6.14 -14.38
CA ILE A 56 -6.83 -5.75 -15.41
C ILE A 56 -7.00 -6.87 -16.44
N SER A 57 -5.91 -7.48 -16.92
CA SER A 57 -5.96 -8.62 -17.85
C SER A 57 -6.75 -9.78 -17.25
N VAL A 58 -6.44 -10.16 -16.01
CA VAL A 58 -7.14 -11.25 -15.32
C VAL A 58 -8.63 -10.98 -15.13
N ILE A 59 -9.02 -9.75 -14.78
CA ILE A 59 -10.43 -9.37 -14.67
C ILE A 59 -11.13 -9.46 -16.03
N ARG A 60 -10.48 -9.05 -17.11
CA ARG A 60 -11.05 -9.13 -18.48
C ARG A 60 -11.27 -10.58 -18.92
N GLU A 61 -10.36 -11.48 -18.56
CA GLU A 61 -10.41 -12.89 -18.98
C GLU A 61 -11.34 -13.74 -18.09
N MET A 62 -11.30 -13.54 -16.78
CA MET A 62 -11.97 -14.42 -15.81
C MET A 62 -13.21 -13.79 -15.17
N GLY A 63 -13.43 -12.48 -15.36
CA GLY A 63 -14.50 -11.72 -14.72
C GLY A 63 -14.26 -11.43 -13.22
N ASN A 64 -13.18 -11.96 -12.64
CA ASN A 64 -12.77 -11.71 -11.26
C ASN A 64 -11.25 -11.90 -11.06
N VAL A 65 -10.73 -11.51 -9.90
CA VAL A 65 -9.34 -11.77 -9.50
C VAL A 65 -9.29 -13.09 -8.71
N PRO A 66 -8.55 -14.13 -9.11
CA PRO A 66 -8.49 -15.41 -8.41
C PRO A 66 -7.99 -15.28 -6.96
N ALA A 67 -8.42 -16.21 -6.10
CA ALA A 67 -8.05 -16.20 -4.67
C ALA A 67 -6.53 -16.23 -4.43
N GLY A 68 -5.78 -16.97 -5.26
CA GLY A 68 -4.32 -17.02 -5.20
C GLY A 68 -3.67 -15.66 -5.45
N MET A 69 -4.15 -14.94 -6.47
CA MET A 69 -3.68 -13.59 -6.78
C MET A 69 -4.04 -12.59 -5.67
N ARG A 70 -5.29 -12.62 -5.15
CA ARG A 70 -5.68 -11.76 -4.02
C ARG A 70 -4.81 -12.00 -2.78
N LYS A 71 -4.45 -13.26 -2.50
CA LYS A 71 -3.54 -13.60 -1.39
C LYS A 71 -2.13 -13.04 -1.60
N ARG A 72 -1.58 -13.12 -2.83
CA ARG A 72 -0.28 -12.52 -3.18
C ARG A 72 -0.30 -11.00 -2.98
N LEU A 73 -1.31 -10.34 -3.54
CA LEU A 73 -1.48 -8.89 -3.43
C LEU A 73 -1.68 -8.41 -1.98
N ALA A 74 -2.35 -9.22 -1.15
CA ALA A 74 -2.48 -8.94 0.27
C ALA A 74 -1.14 -9.03 1.03
N ALA A 75 -0.29 -10.00 0.68
CA ALA A 75 1.05 -10.10 1.26
C ALA A 75 1.91 -8.87 0.89
N GLU A 76 1.84 -8.44 -0.37
CA GLU A 76 2.49 -7.22 -0.85
C GLU A 76 1.98 -5.97 -0.11
N ALA A 77 0.66 -5.86 0.08
CA ALA A 77 0.06 -4.77 0.85
C ALA A 77 0.55 -4.72 2.31
N PHE A 78 0.67 -5.87 2.99
CA PHE A 78 1.24 -5.91 4.33
C PHE A 78 2.72 -5.53 4.35
N ALA A 79 3.51 -6.01 3.39
CA ALA A 79 4.91 -5.65 3.26
C ALA A 79 5.09 -4.14 3.02
N HIS A 80 4.23 -3.54 2.20
CA HIS A 80 4.24 -2.10 1.93
C HIS A 80 4.00 -1.28 3.21
N THR A 81 3.01 -1.65 4.02
CA THR A 81 2.77 -0.96 5.31
C THR A 81 3.87 -1.22 6.34
N ALA A 82 4.50 -2.40 6.33
CA ALA A 82 5.63 -2.67 7.22
C ALA A 82 6.86 -1.82 6.87
N GLU A 83 7.15 -1.64 5.58
CA GLU A 83 8.21 -0.74 5.13
C GLU A 83 7.91 0.71 5.47
N TYR A 84 6.64 1.13 5.36
CA TYR A 84 6.20 2.46 5.76
C TYR A 84 6.47 2.72 7.26
N ASP A 85 6.02 1.82 8.14
CA ASP A 85 6.25 1.92 9.58
C ASP A 85 7.75 1.86 9.92
N ARG A 86 8.53 1.07 9.19
CA ARG A 86 10.00 0.98 9.37
C ARG A 86 10.67 2.32 9.08
N LEU A 87 10.23 3.05 8.04
CA LEU A 87 10.76 4.38 7.74
C LEU A 87 10.45 5.38 8.84
N ILE A 88 9.23 5.35 9.38
CA ILE A 88 8.83 6.21 10.50
C ILE A 88 9.66 5.91 11.75
N ALA A 89 9.83 4.63 12.09
CA ALA A 89 10.59 4.22 13.28
C ALA A 89 12.11 4.50 13.17
N GLY A 90 12.63 4.64 11.95
CA GLY A 90 14.04 4.94 11.69
C GLY A 90 14.37 6.42 11.52
N TYR A 91 13.36 7.30 11.56
CA TYR A 91 13.51 8.76 11.52
C TYR A 91 13.68 9.31 12.94
#